data_AF-A0A7Y4U367-F1
#
_entry.id   AF-A0A7Y4U367-F1
#
_cell.length_a   1.000
_cell.length_b   1.000
_cell.length_c   1.000
_cell.angle_alpha   90.00
_cell.angle_beta   90.00
_cell.angle_gamma   90.00
#
_symmetry.space_group_name_H-M   'P 1'
#
loop_
_entity.id
_entity.type
_entity.pdbx_description
1 polymer ?
#
loop_
_entity_poly.entity_id
_entity_poly.type
_entity_poly.pdbx_seq_one_letter_code
_entity_poly.pdbx_strand_id
1 'polypeptide(L)'
;MSKRYKIGLAIVLLLVVGGATGLWLFLQHGFSARDQPTAVEAFVARRLRHLAVPRSARQAPNPVSVTPEVLAEARAHFADHCALCHANDGSGQTEIG
;
A
#
# COMPACT_ATOMS: atom_id res chain seq x y z
N MET A 1 41.61 -2.71 15.48
CA MET A 1 40.13 -2.60 15.44
C MET A 1 39.50 -3.94 15.78
N SER A 2 38.70 -4.01 16.85
CA SER A 2 38.01 -5.25 17.24
C SER A 2 36.99 -5.67 16.17
N LYS A 3 36.71 -6.97 16.08
CA LYS A 3 35.72 -7.54 15.14
C LYS A 3 34.35 -6.85 15.25
N ARG A 4 33.98 -6.44 16.47
CA ARG A 4 32.72 -5.73 16.78
C ARG A 4 32.66 -4.34 16.13
N TYR A 5 33.76 -3.59 16.13
CA TYR A 5 33.83 -2.27 15.50
C TYR A 5 33.66 -2.36 13.98
N LYS A 6 34.29 -3.36 13.34
CA LYS A 6 34.13 -3.60 11.89
C LYS A 6 32.69 -3.94 11.51
N ILE A 7 32.00 -4.74 12.32
CA ILE A 7 30.58 -5.09 12.12
C ILE A 7 29.69 -3.84 12.29
N GLY A 8 29.90 -3.07 13.35
CA GLY A 8 29.15 -1.83 13.57
C GLY A 8 29.33 -0.84 12.42
N LEU A 9 30.56 -0.65 11.97
CA LEU A 9 30.86 0.19 10.81
C LEU A 9 30.15 -0.31 9.55
N ALA A 10 30.19 -1.62 9.27
CA ALA A 10 29.52 -2.20 8.10
C ALA A 10 28.00 -1.98 8.12
N ILE A 11 27.36 -2.13 9.29
CA ILE A 11 25.91 -1.89 9.43
C ILE A 11 25.57 -0.42 9.17
N VAL A 12 26.33 0.52 9.77
CA VAL A 12 26.12 1.95 9.56
C VAL A 12 26.29 2.30 8.08
N LEU A 13 27.34 1.76 7.43
CA LEU A 13 27.59 2.00 6.01
C LEU A 13 26.45 1.46 5.14
N LEU A 14 25.91 0.29 5.46
CA LEU A 14 24.79 -0.31 4.75
C LEU A 14 23.50 0.50 4.92
N LEU A 15 23.23 1.03 6.11
CA LEU A 15 22.10 1.91 6.38
C LEU A 15 22.23 3.25 5.64
N VAL A 16 23.42 3.86 5.64
CA VAL A 16 23.65 5.13 4.95
C VAL A 16 23.51 4.95 3.44
N VAL A 17 24.12 3.91 2.86
CA VAL A 17 24.02 3.62 1.42
C VAL A 17 22.58 3.29 1.06
N GLY A 18 21.93 2.37 1.80
CA GLY A 18 20.54 2.01 1.55
C GLY A 18 19.58 3.20 1.67
N GLY A 19 19.78 4.05 2.68
CA GLY A 19 19.02 5.27 2.88
C GLY A 19 19.23 6.30 1.77
N ALA A 20 20.48 6.52 1.34
CA ALA A 20 20.79 7.42 0.23
C ALA A 20 20.21 6.92 -1.10
N THR A 21 20.32 5.62 -1.40
CA THR A 21 19.72 5.01 -2.59
C THR A 21 18.20 5.10 -2.55
N GLY A 22 17.58 4.81 -1.39
CA GLY A 22 16.13 4.94 -1.20
C GLY A 22 15.64 6.38 -1.40
N LEU A 23 16.34 7.35 -0.81
CA LEU A 23 16.03 8.78 -0.99
C LEU A 23 16.19 9.22 -2.44
N TRP A 24 17.25 8.78 -3.13
CA TRP A 24 17.46 9.11 -4.53
C TRP A 24 16.36 8.53 -5.43
N LEU A 25 15.98 7.26 -5.23
CA LEU A 25 14.87 6.64 -5.96
C LEU A 25 13.55 7.37 -5.71
N PHE A 26 13.29 7.74 -4.46
CA PHE A 26 12.12 8.51 -4.06
C PHE A 26 12.09 9.90 -4.73
N LEU A 27 13.22 10.62 -4.79
CA LEU A 27 13.26 11.94 -5.43
C LEU A 27 13.08 11.86 -6.95
N GLN A 28 13.41 10.73 -7.59
CA GLN A 28 13.28 10.54 -9.03
C GLN A 28 11.87 10.11 -9.45
N HIS A 29 11.24 9.20 -8.69
CA HIS A 29 9.95 8.59 -9.07
C HIS A 29 8.78 9.04 -8.20
N GLY A 30 9.03 9.58 -7.01
CA GLY A 30 7.99 9.95 -6.05
C GLY A 30 7.15 8.76 -5.59
N PHE A 31 5.93 9.05 -5.16
CA PHE A 31 4.86 8.06 -5.01
C PHE A 31 3.82 8.31 -6.09
N SER A 32 3.47 7.27 -6.84
CA SER A 32 2.43 7.31 -7.85
C SER A 32 1.30 6.40 -7.43
N ALA A 33 0.06 6.90 -7.58
CA ALA A 33 -1.13 6.08 -7.41
C ALA A 33 -1.50 5.32 -8.71
N ARG A 34 -0.81 5.63 -9.82
CA ARG A 34 -1.07 5.07 -11.16
C ARG A 34 -0.02 4.06 -11.60
N ASP A 35 1.24 4.31 -11.27
CA ASP A 35 2.33 3.44 -11.70
C ASP A 35 2.27 2.09 -10.98
N GLN A 36 2.59 1.02 -11.70
CA GLN A 36 2.61 -0.29 -11.10
C GLN A 36 3.78 -0.39 -10.12
N PRO A 37 3.54 -0.80 -8.86
CA PRO A 37 4.59 -0.90 -7.87
C PRO A 37 5.56 -2.02 -8.25
N THR A 38 6.83 -1.83 -7.91
CA THR A 38 7.81 -2.92 -8.03
C THR A 38 7.47 -4.07 -7.08
N ALA A 39 7.97 -5.27 -7.35
CA ALA A 39 7.75 -6.41 -6.46
C ALA A 39 8.24 -6.17 -5.03
N VAL A 40 9.36 -5.46 -4.87
CA VAL A 40 9.93 -5.10 -3.56
C VAL A 40 9.05 -4.10 -2.84
N GLU A 41 8.61 -3.04 -3.54
CA GLU A 41 7.69 -2.06 -2.98
C GLU A 41 6.37 -2.69 -2.54
N ALA A 42 5.74 -3.47 -3.41
CA ALA A 42 4.49 -4.16 -3.10
C ALA A 42 4.65 -5.14 -1.91
N PHE A 43 5.81 -5.78 -1.77
CA PHE A 43 6.11 -6.62 -0.62
C PHE A 43 6.20 -5.80 0.66
N VAL A 44 7.04 -4.76 0.68
CA VAL A 44 7.25 -3.90 1.86
C VAL A 44 5.96 -3.20 2.27
N ALA A 45 5.25 -2.58 1.32
CA ALA A 45 4.01 -1.85 1.57
C ALA A 45 2.92 -2.75 2.19
N ARG A 46 2.72 -3.96 1.66
CA ARG A 46 1.74 -4.91 2.24
C ARG A 46 2.10 -5.34 3.65
N ARG A 47 3.39 -5.52 3.95
CA ARG A 47 3.86 -5.89 5.30
C ARG A 47 3.69 -4.75 6.28
N LEU A 48 4.09 -3.53 5.90
CA LEU A 48 3.89 -2.34 6.73
C LEU A 48 2.40 -2.09 7.00
N ARG A 49 1.55 -2.17 5.98
CA ARG A 49 0.09 -2.09 6.14
C ARG A 49 -0.43 -3.12 7.14
N HIS A 50 0.00 -4.38 7.01
CA HIS A 50 -0.45 -5.44 7.91
C HIS A 50 0.00 -5.22 9.37
N LEU A 51 1.21 -4.68 9.58
CA LEU A 51 1.72 -4.35 10.91
C LEU A 51 1.03 -3.12 11.51
N ALA A 52 0.70 -2.13 10.67
CA ALA A 52 0.06 -0.88 11.10
C ALA A 52 -1.41 -1.07 11.49
N VAL A 53 -2.13 -2.02 10.89
CA VAL A 53 -3.55 -2.25 11.23
C VAL A 53 -3.66 -3.24 12.41
N PRO A 54 -4.30 -2.85 13.54
CA PRO A 54 -4.53 -3.74 14.66
C PRO A 54 -5.29 -5.01 14.27
N ARG A 55 -4.99 -6.12 14.95
CA ARG A 55 -5.64 -7.41 14.66
C ARG A 55 -7.16 -7.34 14.82
N SER A 56 -7.67 -6.63 15.83
CA SER A 56 -9.10 -6.43 16.06
C SER A 56 -9.79 -5.76 14.87
N ALA A 57 -9.19 -4.69 14.34
CA ALA A 57 -9.72 -4.00 13.16
C ALA A 57 -9.67 -4.86 11.89
N ARG A 58 -8.60 -5.63 11.68
CA ARG A 58 -8.49 -6.55 10.52
C ARG A 58 -9.49 -7.70 10.55
N GLN A 59 -9.94 -8.10 11.73
CA GLN A 59 -10.85 -9.22 11.93
C GLN A 59 -12.28 -8.76 12.24
N ALA A 60 -12.54 -7.46 12.18
CA ALA A 60 -13.87 -6.92 12.42
C ALA A 60 -14.82 -7.41 11.31
N PRO A 61 -15.96 -8.04 11.65
CA PRO A 61 -16.97 -8.36 10.66
C PRO A 61 -17.61 -7.08 10.14
N ASN A 62 -18.16 -7.13 8.92
CA ASN A 62 -19.04 -6.07 8.46
C ASN A 62 -20.29 -6.05 9.36
N PRO A 63 -20.61 -4.92 10.03
CA PRO A 63 -21.80 -4.84 10.88
C PRO A 63 -23.10 -4.83 10.07
N VAL A 64 -23.04 -4.58 8.76
CA VAL A 64 -24.19 -4.57 7.86
C VAL A 64 -24.43 -5.97 7.31
N SER A 65 -25.65 -6.49 7.53
CA SER A 65 -26.06 -7.78 6.99
C SER A 65 -26.19 -7.73 5.46
N VAL A 66 -25.76 -8.80 4.79
CA VAL A 66 -25.84 -8.90 3.33
C VAL A 66 -27.24 -9.38 2.93
N THR A 67 -28.08 -8.43 2.48
CA THR A 67 -29.40 -8.72 1.87
C THR A 67 -29.43 -8.25 0.41
N PRO A 68 -30.37 -8.74 -0.41
CA PRO A 68 -30.53 -8.26 -1.79
C PRO A 68 -30.71 -6.73 -1.89
N GLU A 69 -31.46 -6.15 -0.95
CA GLU A 69 -31.75 -4.72 -0.90
C GLU A 69 -30.50 -3.91 -0.57
N VAL A 70 -29.74 -4.33 0.45
CA VAL A 70 -28.45 -3.70 0.81
C VAL A 70 -27.46 -3.78 -0.35
N LEU A 71 -27.41 -4.91 -1.08
CA LEU A 71 -26.54 -5.05 -2.24
C LEU A 71 -26.99 -4.18 -3.42
N ALA A 72 -28.29 -3.94 -3.59
CA ALA A 72 -28.79 -3.03 -4.63
C ALA A 72 -28.38 -1.59 -4.32
N GLU A 73 -28.60 -1.15 -3.07
CA GLU A 73 -28.20 0.18 -2.60
C GLU A 73 -26.69 0.38 -2.67
N ALA A 74 -25.89 -0.60 -2.22
CA ALA A 74 -24.43 -0.53 -2.27
C ALA A 74 -23.89 -0.37 -3.70
N ARG A 75 -24.50 -1.05 -4.69
CA ARG A 75 -24.11 -0.90 -6.10
C ARG A 75 -24.47 0.46 -6.65
N ALA A 76 -25.66 0.98 -6.32
CA ALA A 76 -26.06 2.32 -6.73
C ALA A 76 -25.11 3.38 -6.14
N HIS A 77 -24.79 3.26 -4.84
CA HIS A 77 -23.84 4.15 -4.17
C HIS A 77 -22.44 4.08 -4.78
N PHE A 78 -21.94 2.87 -5.05
CA PHE A 78 -20.64 2.67 -5.69
C PHE A 78 -20.58 3.27 -7.10
N ALA A 79 -21.62 3.09 -7.91
CA ALA A 79 -21.71 3.65 -9.25
C ALA A 79 -21.68 5.19 -9.23
N ASP A 80 -22.32 5.80 -8.23
CA ASP A 80 -22.41 7.26 -8.09
C ASP A 80 -21.14 7.90 -7.50
N HIS A 81 -20.46 7.23 -6.55
CA HIS A 81 -19.37 7.83 -5.78
C HIS A 81 -17.97 7.27 -6.09
N CYS A 82 -17.87 6.01 -6.50
CA CYS A 82 -16.59 5.30 -6.57
C CYS A 82 -16.19 4.95 -8.01
N ALA A 83 -17.16 4.64 -8.86
CA ALA A 83 -16.92 4.13 -10.21
C ALA A 83 -16.22 5.13 -11.14
N LEU A 84 -16.24 6.42 -10.81
CA LEU A 84 -15.49 7.45 -11.54
C LEU A 84 -13.98 7.13 -11.63
N CYS A 85 -13.41 6.59 -10.54
CA CYS A 85 -11.99 6.23 -10.47
C CYS A 85 -11.74 4.72 -10.44
N HIS A 86 -12.75 3.91 -10.15
CA HIS A 86 -12.57 2.45 -10.00
C HIS A 86 -13.27 1.62 -11.08
N ALA A 87 -13.95 2.25 -12.04
CA ALA A 87 -14.86 1.63 -13.00
C ALA A 87 -16.01 0.85 -12.31
N ASN A 88 -17.11 0.60 -13.03
CA ASN A 88 -18.27 -0.11 -12.45
C ASN A 88 -17.98 -1.57 -12.10
N ASP A 89 -16.96 -2.18 -12.69
CA ASP A 89 -16.50 -3.54 -12.41
C ASP A 89 -15.37 -3.60 -11.38
N GLY A 90 -14.91 -2.44 -10.87
CA GLY A 90 -13.81 -2.35 -9.91
C GLY A 90 -12.42 -2.51 -10.54
N SER A 91 -12.29 -2.52 -11.87
CA SER A 91 -11.01 -2.70 -12.56
C SER A 91 -10.04 -1.53 -12.41
N GLY A 92 -10.55 -0.31 -12.13
CA GLY A 92 -9.74 0.90 -12.19
C GLY A 92 -9.20 1.13 -13.60
N GLN A 93 -10.04 0.96 -14.62
CA GLN A 93 -9.71 1.32 -16.00
C GLN A 93 -10.59 2.50 -16.44
N THR A 94 -10.31 3.68 -15.88
CA THR A 94 -10.90 4.95 -16.28
C THR A 94 -9.81 5.98 -16.63
N GLU A 95 -10.21 7.11 -17.20
CA GLU A 95 -9.27 8.23 -17.45
C GLU A 95 -8.66 8.81 -16.15
N ILE A 96 -9.37 8.64 -15.02
CA ILE A 96 -8.97 9.18 -13.71
C ILE A 96 -8.26 8.12 -12.89
N GLY A 97 -8.71 6.85 -12.95
CA GLY A 97 -8.09 5.72 -12.26
C GLY A 97 -8.13 4.48 -13.13
#